data_AF-A0A0G4MQB3-F1
#
_entry.id   AF-A0A0G4MQB3-F1
#
_cell.length_a   1.000
_cell.length_b   1.000
_cell.length_c   1.000
_cell.angle_alpha   90.00
_cell.angle_beta   90.00
_cell.angle_gamma   90.00
#
_symmetry.space_group_name_H-M   'P 1'
#
loop_
_entity.id
_entity.type
_entity.pdbx_description
1 polymer ?
#
loop_
_entity_poly.entity_id
_entity_poly.type
_entity_poly.pdbx_seq_one_letter_code
_entity_poly.pdbx_strand_id
1 'polypeptide(L)'
;MTMTASPLSLRPSTCSRTSDYGTSLGTSGFTSLASYVLRHSHQDGRRYQSFRPGEYPIPNDDIEQEREEMKHQMIKRLFDGNDYLAPIGDHPQRILDIGTGVGLWAIDVADKFPSAQVIGVDITPIQTSCIPHNVIWRIDDIQNTTWDPPYANLDFVHLRSVTVILSDPVGVLESTFKHLNPGGWVELQDVGSNIFCDDDTMPSNHPMLHFMDRFVNMFGPAHRCSLGIMSTIHEDLERIGFTHIHVRRHKMPIGAWAKDRKRREIGLFMSKHVLWQLVRAVLVKWPEMGLQSKQEAEALEHEIRKAFEDPGIHAYLPWYSVANCSGRRYWLSNNHQSGVFLTPPSPAIVYRRLPTDTCEDAPNG
;
A
#
# COMPACT_ATOMS: atom_id res chain seq x y z
N MET A 1 -51.15 -1.32 -8.06
CA MET A 1 -50.00 -2.21 -8.30
C MET A 1 -48.74 -1.39 -8.08
N THR A 2 -48.19 -1.48 -6.87
CA THR A 2 -47.04 -0.71 -6.40
C THR A 2 -46.25 -1.67 -5.54
N MET A 3 -45.13 -2.17 -6.06
CA MET A 3 -44.20 -3.02 -5.33
C MET A 3 -43.21 -2.12 -4.59
N THR A 4 -43.29 -2.12 -3.27
CA THR A 4 -42.27 -1.58 -2.36
C THR A 4 -41.25 -2.67 -2.07
N ALA A 5 -40.00 -2.45 -2.48
CA ALA A 5 -38.88 -3.33 -2.16
C ALA A 5 -38.39 -3.07 -0.72
N SER A 6 -38.24 -4.13 0.06
CA SER A 6 -37.60 -4.10 1.39
C SER A 6 -36.07 -4.12 1.28
N PRO A 7 -35.32 -3.47 2.19
CA PRO A 7 -33.86 -3.50 2.17
C PRO A 7 -33.32 -4.84 2.71
N LEU A 8 -32.36 -5.42 1.98
CA LEU A 8 -31.54 -6.56 2.40
C LEU A 8 -30.63 -6.14 3.55
N SER A 9 -30.88 -6.70 4.73
CA SER A 9 -29.99 -6.62 5.89
C SER A 9 -28.89 -7.68 5.76
N LEU A 10 -27.65 -7.25 5.50
CA LEU A 10 -26.47 -8.11 5.63
C LEU A 10 -26.18 -8.29 7.12
N ARG A 11 -26.49 -9.48 7.65
CA ARG A 11 -26.06 -9.88 8.99
C ARG A 11 -24.54 -10.09 8.98
N PRO A 12 -23.78 -9.50 9.91
CA PRO A 12 -22.42 -9.94 10.16
C PRO A 12 -22.46 -11.40 10.60
N SER A 13 -21.69 -12.26 9.94
CA SER A 13 -21.43 -13.61 10.42
C SER A 13 -20.70 -13.52 11.75
N THR A 14 -21.45 -13.64 12.84
CA THR A 14 -20.92 -13.72 14.20
C THR A 14 -20.14 -15.02 14.32
N CYS A 15 -18.81 -14.92 14.43
CA CYS A 15 -18.00 -16.02 14.96
C CYS A 15 -18.44 -16.25 16.41
N SER A 16 -19.11 -17.37 16.66
CA SER A 16 -19.60 -17.77 17.96
C SER A 16 -18.46 -17.79 18.98
N ARG A 17 -18.54 -16.90 19.99
CA ARG A 17 -17.74 -16.98 21.21
C ARG A 17 -18.15 -18.22 22.00
N THR A 18 -17.62 -19.37 21.64
CA THR A 18 -17.48 -20.48 22.58
C THR A 18 -16.09 -20.37 23.19
N SER A 19 -16.07 -19.85 24.41
CA SER A 19 -15.02 -20.10 25.40
C SER A 19 -14.79 -21.60 25.47
N ASP A 20 -13.63 -22.06 25.02
CA ASP A 20 -12.86 -23.21 25.52
C ASP A 20 -11.92 -23.72 24.41
N TYR A 21 -10.88 -22.95 24.12
CA TYR A 21 -9.63 -23.50 23.59
C TYR A 21 -8.49 -22.75 24.26
N GLY A 22 -7.68 -23.52 25.00
CA GLY A 22 -6.55 -23.03 25.74
C GLY A 22 -5.57 -22.28 24.85
N THR A 23 -4.92 -21.30 25.47
CA THR A 23 -3.71 -20.62 25.03
C THR A 23 -2.71 -21.60 24.40
N SER A 24 -2.77 -21.77 23.08
CA SER A 24 -1.61 -22.21 22.30
C SER A 24 -1.01 -21.00 21.59
N LEU A 25 -0.41 -20.10 22.37
CA LEU A 25 0.71 -19.34 21.84
C LEU A 25 1.80 -20.36 21.53
N GLY A 26 2.00 -20.64 20.25
CA GLY A 26 3.17 -21.39 19.80
C GLY A 26 4.43 -20.71 20.33
N THR A 27 5.16 -21.45 21.17
CA THR A 27 6.39 -21.01 21.81
C THR A 27 7.47 -20.69 20.78
N SER A 28 7.52 -19.44 20.34
CA SER A 28 8.72 -18.80 19.81
C SER A 28 8.90 -17.50 20.59
N GLY A 29 10.11 -17.23 21.06
CA GLY A 29 10.40 -16.28 22.14
C GLY A 29 10.00 -14.83 21.83
N PHE A 30 8.74 -14.48 22.07
CA PHE A 30 8.22 -13.13 21.99
C PHE A 30 7.66 -12.71 23.34
N THR A 31 8.28 -11.67 23.88
CA THR A 31 7.89 -10.93 25.07
C THR A 31 6.40 -10.58 25.01
N SER A 32 5.69 -10.80 26.12
CA SER A 32 4.37 -10.22 26.38
C SER A 32 4.31 -8.77 25.86
N LEU A 33 3.29 -8.42 25.06
CA LEU A 33 3.04 -7.05 24.64
C LEU A 33 3.08 -6.17 25.88
N ALA A 34 4.12 -5.35 26.01
CA ALA A 34 4.24 -4.45 27.15
C ALA A 34 2.97 -3.59 27.17
N SER A 35 2.27 -3.54 28.30
CA SER A 35 0.99 -2.82 28.44
C SER A 35 1.01 -1.37 27.94
N TYR A 36 2.20 -0.78 27.82
CA TYR A 36 2.47 0.53 27.23
C TYR A 36 2.23 0.61 25.72
N VAL A 37 2.55 -0.44 24.95
CA VAL A 37 2.36 -0.47 23.48
C VAL A 37 0.87 -0.47 23.11
N LEU A 38 0.03 -1.02 23.99
CA LEU A 38 -1.44 -1.00 23.86
C LEU A 38 -2.09 0.30 24.38
N ARG A 39 -1.33 1.20 25.03
CA ARG A 39 -1.88 2.49 25.42
C ARG A 39 -2.04 3.32 24.16
N HIS A 40 -3.11 4.10 24.10
CA HIS A 40 -3.32 5.06 23.02
C HIS A 40 -3.23 6.48 23.58
N SER A 41 -2.64 7.38 22.81
CA SER A 41 -2.74 8.81 23.08
C SER A 41 -3.95 9.41 22.35
N HIS A 42 -4.45 10.54 22.81
CA HIS A 42 -5.62 11.21 22.20
C HIS A 42 -5.34 12.70 22.01
N GLN A 43 -5.75 13.24 20.86
CA GLN A 43 -5.68 14.67 20.54
C GLN A 43 -6.95 15.07 19.77
N ASP A 44 -7.67 16.08 20.27
CA ASP A 44 -8.96 16.58 19.74
C ASP A 44 -9.96 15.46 19.40
N GLY A 45 -10.06 14.45 20.26
CA GLY A 45 -10.97 13.31 20.10
C GLY A 45 -10.50 12.22 19.13
N ARG A 46 -9.32 12.35 18.52
CA ARG A 46 -8.70 11.32 17.66
C ARG A 46 -7.70 10.48 18.45
N ARG A 47 -7.59 9.18 18.12
CA ARG A 47 -6.68 8.22 18.76
C ARG A 47 -5.36 8.13 18.01
N TYR A 48 -4.23 8.05 18.72
CA TYR A 48 -2.89 7.92 18.15
C TYR A 48 -2.09 6.85 18.89
N GLN A 49 -1.03 6.36 18.26
CA GLN A 49 -0.10 5.38 18.81
C GLN A 49 0.67 5.91 20.03
N SER A 50 1.01 5.03 20.98
CA SER A 50 1.91 5.37 22.09
C SER A 50 3.31 4.78 21.95
N PHE A 51 3.50 3.73 21.15
CA PHE A 51 4.83 3.29 20.79
C PHE A 51 5.43 4.31 19.82
N ARG A 52 6.64 4.80 20.14
CA ARG A 52 7.32 5.86 19.37
C ARG A 52 6.41 7.08 19.12
N PRO A 53 5.97 7.78 20.19
CA PRO A 53 5.00 8.87 20.06
C PRO A 53 5.58 9.98 19.16
N GLY A 54 4.79 10.40 18.17
CA GLY A 54 5.16 11.46 17.23
C GLY A 54 5.90 11.02 15.96
N GLU A 55 6.24 9.74 15.78
CA GLU A 55 6.81 9.23 14.52
C GLU A 55 5.79 9.16 13.37
N TYR A 56 4.53 8.86 13.68
CA TYR A 56 3.44 8.83 12.70
C TYR A 56 2.41 9.91 13.02
N PRO A 57 2.16 10.87 12.12
CA PRO A 57 1.43 12.09 12.47
C PRO A 57 -0.09 11.98 12.26
N ILE A 58 -0.57 10.84 11.76
CA ILE A 58 -1.97 10.57 11.46
C ILE A 58 -2.57 9.70 12.58
N PRO A 59 -3.87 9.84 12.91
CA PRO A 59 -4.55 8.98 13.87
C PRO A 59 -4.45 7.48 13.56
N ASN A 60 -4.86 6.62 14.49
CA ASN A 60 -5.06 5.19 14.29
C ASN A 60 -6.42 4.71 14.83
N ASP A 61 -7.38 5.65 14.96
CA ASP A 61 -8.77 5.36 15.30
C ASP A 61 -9.52 4.62 14.20
N ASP A 62 -10.72 4.15 14.54
CA ASP A 62 -11.55 3.32 13.66
C ASP A 62 -11.92 4.06 12.37
N ILE A 63 -12.05 5.40 12.43
CA ILE A 63 -12.26 6.26 11.24
C ILE A 63 -11.07 6.19 10.29
N GLU A 64 -9.85 6.22 10.82
CA GLU A 64 -8.65 6.10 10.00
C GLU A 64 -8.44 4.69 9.47
N GLN A 65 -8.79 3.67 10.25
CA GLN A 65 -8.75 2.29 9.79
C GLN A 65 -9.72 2.08 8.62
N GLU A 66 -10.96 2.58 8.71
CA GLU A 66 -11.92 2.58 7.59
C GLU A 66 -11.35 3.32 6.35
N ARG A 67 -10.61 4.42 6.55
CA ARG A 67 -9.93 5.13 5.44
C ARG A 67 -8.91 4.23 4.76
N GLU A 68 -8.08 3.52 5.52
CA GLU A 68 -7.09 2.58 5.00
C GLU A 68 -7.72 1.38 4.29
N GLU A 69 -8.83 0.85 4.81
CA GLU A 69 -9.61 -0.22 4.16
C GLU A 69 -10.19 0.23 2.81
N MET A 70 -10.80 1.41 2.77
CA MET A 70 -11.36 1.98 1.53
C MET A 70 -10.26 2.30 0.52
N LYS A 71 -9.11 2.79 0.99
CA LYS A 71 -7.93 2.99 0.15
C LYS A 71 -7.44 1.66 -0.43
N HIS A 72 -7.37 0.60 0.37
CA HIS A 72 -6.99 -0.73 -0.11
C HIS A 72 -7.90 -1.22 -1.24
N GLN A 73 -9.23 -1.13 -1.07
CA GLN A 73 -10.19 -1.51 -2.11
C GLN A 73 -10.04 -0.65 -3.38
N MET A 74 -9.82 0.66 -3.22
CA MET A 74 -9.56 1.57 -4.35
C MET A 74 -8.29 1.18 -5.12
N ILE A 75 -7.21 0.79 -4.44
CA ILE A 75 -5.96 0.37 -5.09
C ILE A 75 -6.11 -1.01 -5.75
N LYS A 76 -6.80 -1.97 -5.13
CA LYS A 76 -7.17 -3.22 -5.82
C LYS A 76 -7.97 -2.94 -7.07
N ARG A 77 -8.93 -2.00 -7.00
CA ARG A 77 -9.69 -1.57 -8.19
C ARG A 77 -8.77 -0.98 -9.25
N LEU A 78 -7.81 -0.13 -8.88
CA LEU A 78 -6.83 0.45 -9.81
C LEU A 78 -6.07 -0.65 -10.57
N PHE A 79 -5.60 -1.68 -9.87
CA PHE A 79 -4.78 -2.77 -10.42
C PHE A 79 -5.56 -4.02 -10.84
N ASP A 80 -6.88 -3.89 -11.04
CA ASP A 80 -7.75 -4.98 -11.52
C ASP A 80 -7.67 -6.25 -10.64
N GLY A 81 -7.59 -6.04 -9.33
CA GLY A 81 -7.54 -7.10 -8.32
C GLY A 81 -6.14 -7.62 -8.00
N ASN A 82 -5.11 -7.17 -8.70
CA ASN A 82 -3.72 -7.55 -8.37
C ASN A 82 -3.21 -6.78 -7.15
N ASP A 83 -2.70 -7.50 -6.16
CA ASP A 83 -2.13 -6.90 -4.94
C ASP A 83 -0.73 -6.32 -5.16
N TYR A 84 0.00 -6.85 -6.15
CA TYR A 84 1.35 -6.44 -6.55
C TYR A 84 1.52 -6.56 -8.08
N LEU A 85 2.48 -5.83 -8.63
CA LEU A 85 2.83 -5.82 -10.06
C LEU A 85 4.22 -6.40 -10.36
N ALA A 86 5.07 -6.60 -9.35
CA ALA A 86 6.40 -7.17 -9.47
C ALA A 86 6.34 -8.65 -9.90
N PRO A 87 7.25 -9.11 -10.77
CA PRO A 87 7.30 -10.50 -11.22
C PRO A 87 8.01 -11.40 -10.19
N ILE A 88 7.35 -11.66 -9.07
CA ILE A 88 7.91 -12.41 -7.93
C ILE A 88 7.86 -13.94 -8.08
N GLY A 89 7.40 -14.44 -9.23
CA GLY A 89 7.18 -15.87 -9.49
C GLY A 89 6.00 -16.45 -8.73
N ASP A 90 5.88 -17.79 -8.76
CA ASP A 90 4.74 -18.52 -8.20
C ASP A 90 4.99 -19.09 -6.80
N HIS A 91 6.25 -19.05 -6.34
CA HIS A 91 6.69 -19.71 -5.10
C HIS A 91 7.60 -18.84 -4.20
N PRO A 92 7.25 -17.56 -3.91
CA PRO A 92 7.97 -16.82 -2.88
C PRO A 92 7.88 -17.57 -1.55
N GLN A 93 8.95 -17.55 -0.76
CA GLN A 93 9.03 -18.23 0.54
C GLN A 93 8.94 -17.24 1.70
N ARG A 94 9.45 -16.03 1.53
CA ARG A 94 9.44 -15.00 2.59
C ARG A 94 9.13 -13.62 2.05
N ILE A 95 8.01 -13.05 2.51
CA ILE A 95 7.48 -11.76 2.07
C ILE A 95 7.40 -10.81 3.26
N LEU A 96 7.80 -9.56 3.08
CA LEU A 96 7.68 -8.50 4.08
C LEU A 96 6.74 -7.40 3.58
N ASP A 97 5.71 -7.07 4.35
CA ASP A 97 4.82 -5.93 4.15
C ASP A 97 5.14 -4.85 5.19
N ILE A 98 5.78 -3.75 4.75
CA ILE A 98 6.20 -2.66 5.63
C ILE A 98 5.09 -1.63 5.73
N GLY A 99 4.73 -1.26 6.97
CA GLY A 99 3.60 -0.39 7.26
C GLY A 99 2.28 -1.08 6.92
N THR A 100 2.12 -2.31 7.41
CA THR A 100 0.99 -3.19 7.06
C THR A 100 -0.38 -2.62 7.46
N GLY A 101 -0.41 -1.64 8.38
CA GLY A 101 -1.63 -1.00 8.84
C GLY A 101 -2.60 -2.01 9.44
N VAL A 102 -3.82 -2.07 8.91
CA VAL A 102 -4.84 -3.06 9.31
C VAL A 102 -4.53 -4.50 8.87
N GLY A 103 -3.54 -4.70 7.98
CA GLY A 103 -3.06 -6.01 7.57
C GLY A 103 -3.73 -6.64 6.33
N LEU A 104 -4.65 -5.93 5.67
CA LEU A 104 -5.44 -6.50 4.56
C LEU A 104 -4.57 -6.99 3.39
N TRP A 105 -3.54 -6.24 3.00
CA TRP A 105 -2.66 -6.65 1.90
C TRP A 105 -1.89 -7.93 2.25
N ALA A 106 -1.33 -8.00 3.47
CA ALA A 106 -0.58 -9.16 3.92
C ALA A 106 -1.47 -10.41 3.99
N ILE A 107 -2.73 -10.27 4.42
CA ILE A 107 -3.71 -11.37 4.44
C ILE A 107 -4.01 -11.86 3.02
N ASP A 108 -4.34 -10.95 2.10
CA ASP A 108 -4.65 -11.31 0.70
C ASP A 108 -3.47 -12.02 0.01
N VAL A 109 -2.24 -11.57 0.26
CA VAL A 109 -1.02 -12.18 -0.29
C VAL A 109 -0.72 -13.53 0.36
N ALA A 110 -0.98 -13.67 1.66
CA ALA A 110 -0.80 -14.93 2.37
C ALA A 110 -1.78 -16.02 1.88
N ASP A 111 -3.03 -15.64 1.58
CA ASP A 111 -4.01 -16.55 0.98
C ASP A 111 -3.61 -16.95 -0.45
N LYS A 112 -3.01 -16.03 -1.22
CA LYS A 112 -2.48 -16.31 -2.56
C LYS A 112 -1.27 -17.25 -2.53
N PHE A 113 -0.42 -17.14 -1.51
CA PHE A 113 0.81 -17.93 -1.35
C PHE A 113 0.83 -18.69 -0.03
N PRO A 114 0.08 -19.80 0.09
CA PRO A 114 -0.03 -20.53 1.36
C PRO A 114 1.31 -21.15 1.83
N SER A 115 2.29 -21.31 0.93
CA SER A 115 3.64 -21.76 1.29
C SER A 115 4.57 -20.64 1.78
N ALA A 116 4.25 -19.37 1.50
CA ALA A 116 5.08 -18.23 1.87
C ALA A 116 4.81 -17.83 3.31
N GLN A 117 5.86 -17.49 4.05
CA GLN A 117 5.71 -16.72 5.29
C GLN A 117 5.56 -15.23 4.93
N VAL A 118 4.44 -14.63 5.33
CA VAL A 118 4.18 -13.20 5.16
C VAL A 118 4.34 -12.48 6.49
N ILE A 119 5.30 -11.57 6.57
CA ILE A 119 5.58 -10.76 7.76
C ILE A 119 4.98 -9.39 7.53
N GLY A 120 3.96 -9.01 8.32
CA GLY A 120 3.45 -7.65 8.33
C GLY A 120 4.06 -6.88 9.50
N VAL A 121 4.70 -5.75 9.21
CA VAL A 121 5.31 -4.89 10.23
C VAL A 121 4.63 -3.53 10.27
N ASP A 122 4.29 -3.07 11.48
CA ASP A 122 3.74 -1.74 11.72
C ASP A 122 4.17 -1.24 13.10
N ILE A 123 4.13 0.07 13.34
CA ILE A 123 4.39 0.63 14.67
C ILE A 123 3.17 0.53 15.61
N THR A 124 1.99 0.25 15.05
CA THR A 124 0.73 0.16 15.78
C THR A 124 0.14 -1.26 15.76
N PRO A 125 -0.26 -1.83 16.92
CA PRO A 125 -0.95 -3.13 16.98
C PRO A 125 -2.46 -3.03 16.74
N ILE A 126 -2.88 -2.79 15.49
CA ILE A 126 -4.30 -2.68 15.10
C ILE A 126 -4.76 -3.82 14.17
N GLN A 127 -3.92 -4.81 13.94
CA GLN A 127 -4.21 -5.90 13.02
C GLN A 127 -5.24 -6.88 13.60
N THR A 128 -6.02 -7.52 12.73
CA THR A 128 -6.98 -8.55 13.13
C THR A 128 -6.29 -9.78 13.76
N SER A 129 -7.01 -10.44 14.68
CA SER A 129 -6.57 -11.70 15.29
C SER A 129 -6.92 -12.94 14.47
N CYS A 130 -7.87 -12.83 13.54
CA CYS A 130 -8.25 -13.90 12.63
C CYS A 130 -7.42 -13.76 11.35
N ILE A 131 -6.32 -14.50 11.25
CA ILE A 131 -5.36 -14.40 10.15
C ILE A 131 -5.02 -15.78 9.57
N PRO A 132 -4.56 -15.82 8.31
CA PRO A 132 -3.94 -17.03 7.75
C PRO A 132 -2.76 -17.49 8.61
N HIS A 133 -2.56 -18.80 8.71
CA HIS A 133 -1.54 -19.43 9.57
C HIS A 133 -0.10 -19.08 9.17
N ASN A 134 0.09 -18.57 7.96
CA ASN A 134 1.37 -18.16 7.39
C ASN A 134 1.63 -16.64 7.50
N VAL A 135 0.78 -15.89 8.20
CA VAL A 135 0.99 -14.47 8.53
C VAL A 135 1.62 -14.31 9.92
N ILE A 136 2.60 -13.41 10.03
CA ILE A 136 3.23 -13.02 11.28
C ILE A 136 3.18 -11.50 11.42
N TRP A 137 2.52 -11.00 12.46
CA TRP A 137 2.55 -9.58 12.80
C TRP A 137 3.75 -9.23 13.65
N ARG A 138 4.38 -8.09 13.36
CA ARG A 138 5.46 -7.51 14.15
C ARG A 138 5.19 -6.05 14.43
N ILE A 139 5.29 -5.69 15.70
CA ILE A 139 5.27 -4.29 16.11
C ILE A 139 6.71 -3.81 16.13
N ASP A 140 7.09 -2.98 15.17
CA ASP A 140 8.46 -2.54 15.01
C ASP A 140 8.54 -1.20 14.27
N ASP A 141 9.57 -0.42 14.56
CA ASP A 141 9.89 0.79 13.82
C ASP A 141 10.97 0.46 12.79
N ILE A 142 10.54 0.27 11.55
CA ILE A 142 11.40 -0.20 10.45
C ILE A 142 12.59 0.72 10.16
N GLN A 143 12.51 2.00 10.56
CA GLN A 143 13.58 3.00 10.39
C GLN A 143 14.67 2.88 11.46
N ASN A 144 14.32 2.42 12.66
CA ASN A 144 15.18 2.48 13.84
C ASN A 144 15.36 1.11 14.53
N THR A 145 15.28 0.02 13.77
CA THR A 145 15.39 -1.35 14.27
C THR A 145 16.51 -2.13 13.60
N THR A 146 16.98 -3.18 14.28
CA THR A 146 17.93 -4.12 13.67
C THR A 146 17.16 -5.09 12.79
N TRP A 147 17.45 -5.07 11.49
CA TRP A 147 16.78 -5.93 10.53
C TRP A 147 17.19 -7.41 10.64
N ASP A 148 18.43 -7.66 11.07
CA ASP A 148 18.95 -9.00 11.32
C ASP A 148 18.66 -9.45 12.77
N PRO A 149 18.23 -10.71 13.01
CA PRO A 149 17.71 -11.70 12.06
C PRO A 149 16.23 -11.56 11.59
N PRO A 150 15.34 -10.71 12.14
CA PRO A 150 13.89 -10.79 11.83
C PRO A 150 13.50 -10.72 10.36
N TYR A 151 14.20 -9.90 9.57
CA TYR A 151 13.85 -9.53 8.19
C TYR A 151 14.88 -10.03 7.17
N ALA A 152 15.62 -11.10 7.47
CA ALA A 152 16.59 -11.68 6.54
C ALA A 152 15.95 -12.65 5.53
N ASN A 153 16.65 -12.89 4.42
CA ASN A 153 16.29 -13.86 3.36
C ASN A 153 14.93 -13.60 2.71
N LEU A 154 14.66 -12.33 2.36
CA LEU A 154 13.39 -11.92 1.78
C LEU A 154 13.38 -12.16 0.27
N ASP A 155 12.29 -12.73 -0.26
CA ASP A 155 12.06 -12.85 -1.71
C ASP A 155 11.32 -11.64 -2.26
N PHE A 156 10.47 -11.03 -1.43
CA PHE A 156 9.67 -9.87 -1.80
C PHE A 156 9.46 -8.92 -0.62
N VAL A 157 9.62 -7.62 -0.87
CA VAL A 157 9.25 -6.56 0.08
C VAL A 157 8.24 -5.64 -0.57
N HIS A 158 7.16 -5.36 0.13
CA HIS A 158 6.09 -4.47 -0.31
C HIS A 158 5.96 -3.29 0.66
N LEU A 159 5.74 -2.11 0.09
CA LEU A 159 5.40 -0.88 0.80
C LEU A 159 4.25 -0.21 0.07
N ARG A 160 3.21 0.23 0.79
CA ARG A 160 2.11 0.99 0.17
C ARG A 160 1.66 2.16 1.02
N SER A 161 1.74 3.36 0.45
CA SER A 161 1.44 4.62 1.16
C SER A 161 2.33 4.85 2.39
N VAL A 162 3.56 4.33 2.36
CA VAL A 162 4.48 4.34 3.51
C VAL A 162 5.69 5.19 3.21
N THR A 163 6.24 5.12 1.99
CA THR A 163 7.50 5.80 1.67
C THR A 163 7.43 7.31 1.88
N VAL A 164 6.27 7.91 1.60
CA VAL A 164 6.05 9.35 1.76
C VAL A 164 5.95 9.82 3.22
N ILE A 165 5.63 8.93 4.17
CA ILE A 165 5.53 9.26 5.60
C ILE A 165 6.80 8.93 6.39
N LEU A 166 7.75 8.20 5.79
CA LEU A 166 9.04 7.92 6.40
C LEU A 166 9.91 9.16 6.46
N SER A 167 10.71 9.25 7.52
CA SER A 167 11.75 10.25 7.70
C SER A 167 13.07 9.89 7.00
N ASP A 168 13.35 8.59 6.86
CA ASP A 168 14.47 8.09 6.07
C ASP A 168 14.02 6.93 5.16
N PRO A 169 13.26 7.21 4.08
CA PRO A 169 12.85 6.18 3.14
C PRO A 169 14.06 5.53 2.43
N VAL A 170 15.15 6.27 2.21
CA VAL A 170 16.34 5.76 1.51
C VAL A 170 17.05 4.72 2.39
N GLY A 171 17.26 4.98 3.69
CA GLY A 171 17.82 3.99 4.61
C GLY A 171 16.97 2.73 4.76
N VAL A 172 15.63 2.85 4.69
CA VAL A 172 14.72 1.70 4.65
C VAL A 172 14.89 0.90 3.35
N LEU A 173 15.07 1.57 2.21
CA LEU A 173 15.34 0.92 0.92
C LEU A 173 16.72 0.26 0.85
N GLU A 174 17.75 0.88 1.44
CA GLU A 174 19.08 0.28 1.60
C GLU A 174 19.01 -0.99 2.45
N SER A 175 18.28 -0.93 3.56
CA SER A 175 18.04 -2.09 4.42
C SER A 175 17.26 -3.16 3.65
N THR A 176 16.23 -2.78 2.90
CA THR A 176 15.49 -3.70 2.02
C THR A 176 16.43 -4.40 1.04
N PHE A 177 17.28 -3.64 0.34
CA PHE A 177 18.25 -4.19 -0.60
C PHE A 177 19.20 -5.19 0.07
N LYS A 178 19.72 -4.84 1.25
CA LYS A 178 20.65 -5.70 2.00
C LYS A 178 20.04 -7.05 2.37
N HIS A 179 18.76 -7.10 2.71
CA HIS A 179 18.12 -8.31 3.24
C HIS A 179 17.29 -9.10 2.21
N LEU A 180 17.12 -8.58 0.99
CA LEU A 180 16.60 -9.34 -0.14
C LEU A 180 17.58 -10.42 -0.60
N ASN A 181 17.07 -11.63 -0.83
CA ASN A 181 17.77 -12.67 -1.57
C ASN A 181 18.19 -12.15 -2.96
N PRO A 182 19.30 -12.66 -3.54
CA PRO A 182 19.63 -12.36 -4.93
C PRO A 182 18.45 -12.65 -5.86
N GLY A 183 18.02 -11.66 -6.64
CA GLY A 183 16.85 -11.79 -7.51
C GLY A 183 15.50 -11.50 -6.85
N GLY A 184 15.50 -11.19 -5.55
CA GLY A 184 14.31 -10.75 -4.83
C GLY A 184 13.85 -9.36 -5.25
N TRP A 185 12.59 -9.05 -4.99
CA TRP A 185 11.94 -7.82 -5.46
C TRP A 185 11.57 -6.88 -4.31
N VAL A 186 11.61 -5.59 -4.57
CA VAL A 186 10.85 -4.61 -3.79
C VAL A 186 9.81 -3.96 -4.69
N GLU A 187 8.62 -3.75 -4.14
CA GLU A 187 7.56 -2.97 -4.78
C GLU A 187 7.05 -1.87 -3.84
N LEU A 188 7.00 -0.65 -4.37
CA LEU A 188 6.45 0.52 -3.72
C LEU A 188 5.18 0.94 -4.45
N GLN A 189 4.11 1.18 -3.71
CA GLN A 189 2.85 1.71 -4.23
C GLN A 189 2.47 2.97 -3.45
N ASP A 190 2.81 4.15 -3.98
CA ASP A 190 2.73 5.40 -3.21
C ASP A 190 2.03 6.53 -3.98
N VAL A 191 1.41 7.44 -3.23
CA VAL A 191 0.74 8.62 -3.79
C VAL A 191 1.75 9.76 -3.93
N GLY A 192 1.76 10.45 -5.05
CA GLY A 192 2.51 11.71 -5.16
C GLY A 192 1.79 12.85 -4.45
N SER A 193 2.54 13.85 -4.02
CA SER A 193 1.99 14.92 -3.18
C SER A 193 1.43 16.13 -3.95
N ASN A 194 1.57 16.16 -5.27
CA ASN A 194 1.07 17.25 -6.10
C ASN A 194 -0.20 16.84 -6.85
N ILE A 195 -1.21 17.70 -6.80
CA ILE A 195 -2.42 17.57 -7.62
C ILE A 195 -2.15 18.18 -8.99
N PHE A 196 -2.65 17.53 -10.02
CA PHE A 196 -2.52 17.97 -11.40
C PHE A 196 -3.89 18.09 -12.05
N CYS A 197 -3.96 18.89 -13.10
CA CYS A 197 -5.12 19.09 -13.96
C CYS A 197 -4.58 19.36 -15.38
N ASP A 198 -5.05 18.62 -16.38
CA ASP A 198 -4.49 18.68 -17.74
C ASP A 198 -5.18 19.73 -18.64
N ASP A 199 -6.29 20.31 -18.21
CA ASP A 199 -7.17 21.15 -19.05
C ASP A 199 -7.62 22.45 -18.38
N ASP A 200 -6.85 22.91 -17.39
CA ASP A 200 -7.02 24.19 -16.70
C ASP A 200 -8.39 24.39 -16.03
N THR A 201 -9.15 23.31 -15.84
CA THR A 201 -10.45 23.36 -15.15
C THR A 201 -10.30 23.66 -13.66
N MET A 202 -9.14 23.35 -13.06
CA MET A 202 -8.85 23.61 -11.66
C MET A 202 -8.26 25.02 -11.46
N PRO A 203 -8.97 25.95 -10.79
CA PRO A 203 -8.46 27.30 -10.57
C PRO A 203 -7.27 27.28 -9.58
N SER A 204 -6.37 28.25 -9.72
CA SER A 204 -5.17 28.34 -8.87
C SER A 204 -5.46 28.55 -7.38
N ASN A 205 -6.65 29.05 -7.04
CA ASN A 205 -7.13 29.23 -5.68
C ASN A 205 -8.00 28.05 -5.18
N HIS A 206 -7.96 26.90 -5.83
CA HIS A 206 -8.77 25.75 -5.44
C HIS A 206 -8.38 25.28 -4.02
N PRO A 207 -9.35 25.05 -3.10
CA PRO A 207 -9.05 24.79 -1.68
C PRO A 207 -8.20 23.54 -1.46
N MET A 208 -8.37 22.51 -2.29
CA MET A 208 -7.53 21.31 -2.23
C MET A 208 -6.06 21.58 -2.63
N LEU A 209 -5.77 22.52 -3.53
CA LEU A 209 -4.38 22.92 -3.82
C LEU A 209 -3.76 23.61 -2.62
N HIS A 210 -4.50 24.53 -1.99
CA HIS A 210 -4.05 25.20 -0.77
C HIS A 210 -3.78 24.23 0.38
N PHE A 211 -4.63 23.20 0.55
CA PHE A 211 -4.38 22.14 1.52
C PHE A 211 -3.11 21.37 1.19
N MET A 212 -2.95 20.89 -0.04
CA MET A 212 -1.76 20.10 -0.41
C MET A 212 -0.47 20.90 -0.32
N ASP A 213 -0.50 22.19 -0.69
CA ASP A 213 0.64 23.08 -0.54
C ASP A 213 1.09 23.19 0.93
N ARG A 214 0.14 23.43 1.84
CA ARG A 214 0.42 23.45 3.30
C ARG A 214 0.85 22.08 3.83
N PHE A 215 0.24 21.00 3.32
CA PHE A 215 0.59 19.64 3.71
C PHE A 215 2.05 19.32 3.34
N VAL A 216 2.48 19.70 2.14
CA VAL A 216 3.85 19.48 1.65
C VAL A 216 4.85 20.42 2.31
N ASN A 217 4.55 21.72 2.38
CA ASN A 217 5.53 22.73 2.75
C ASN A 217 5.56 23.06 4.24
N MET A 218 4.52 22.69 5.01
CA MET A 218 4.44 22.96 6.45
C MET A 218 4.39 21.65 7.26
N PHE A 219 3.37 20.82 7.00
CA PHE A 219 3.12 19.62 7.80
C PHE A 219 4.18 18.54 7.59
N GLY A 220 4.57 18.28 6.35
CA GLY A 220 5.64 17.33 6.01
C GLY A 220 6.93 17.62 6.78
N PRO A 221 7.51 18.82 6.70
CA PRO A 221 8.68 19.21 7.49
C PRO A 221 8.48 19.10 9.00
N ALA A 222 7.30 19.49 9.52
CA ALA A 222 7.00 19.41 10.95
C ALA A 222 7.07 17.96 11.50
N HIS A 223 6.75 16.98 10.65
CA HIS A 223 6.78 15.54 10.98
C HIS A 223 7.90 14.76 10.32
N ARG A 224 8.84 15.44 9.66
CA ARG A 224 9.93 14.83 8.89
C ARG A 224 9.43 13.85 7.80
N CYS A 225 8.26 14.06 7.21
CA CYS A 225 7.77 13.20 6.14
C CYS A 225 8.49 13.48 4.81
N SER A 226 8.87 12.43 4.09
CA SER A 226 9.53 12.51 2.78
C SER A 226 8.54 12.59 1.62
N LEU A 227 7.63 13.57 1.65
CA LEU A 227 6.54 13.72 0.67
C LEU A 227 7.03 13.87 -0.79
N GLY A 228 8.25 14.36 -0.99
CA GLY A 228 8.87 14.51 -2.31
C GLY A 228 9.53 13.26 -2.89
N ILE A 229 9.67 12.15 -2.14
CA ILE A 229 10.52 11.00 -2.49
C ILE A 229 10.21 10.37 -3.85
N MET A 230 8.96 10.45 -4.32
CA MET A 230 8.56 9.88 -5.62
C MET A 230 9.16 10.59 -6.83
N SER A 231 9.73 11.79 -6.66
CA SER A 231 10.43 12.49 -7.74
C SER A 231 11.87 11.99 -7.94
N THR A 232 12.49 11.38 -6.93
CA THR A 232 13.88 10.90 -6.94
C THR A 232 14.01 9.37 -6.80
N ILE A 233 12.89 8.67 -6.63
CA ILE A 233 12.88 7.24 -6.31
C ILE A 233 13.64 6.37 -7.32
N HIS A 234 13.63 6.74 -8.60
CA HIS A 234 14.35 5.96 -9.62
C HIS A 234 15.86 6.04 -9.38
N GLU A 235 16.38 7.27 -9.26
CA GLU A 235 17.79 7.55 -9.02
C GLU A 235 18.25 6.97 -7.67
N ASP A 236 17.41 7.05 -6.64
CA ASP A 236 17.69 6.48 -5.34
C ASP A 236 17.83 4.95 -5.39
N LEU A 237 16.88 4.26 -6.04
CA LEU A 237 16.94 2.80 -6.19
C LEU A 237 18.15 2.36 -7.03
N GLU A 238 18.47 3.09 -8.10
CA GLU A 238 19.64 2.82 -8.94
C GLU A 238 20.94 2.98 -8.14
N ARG A 239 21.05 4.05 -7.37
CA ARG A 239 22.21 4.33 -6.50
C ARG A 239 22.42 3.26 -5.43
N ILE A 240 21.33 2.71 -4.88
CA ILE A 240 21.39 1.60 -3.90
C ILE A 240 21.89 0.30 -4.56
N GLY A 241 21.73 0.15 -5.87
CA GLY A 241 22.16 -1.02 -6.63
C GLY A 241 21.00 -1.94 -7.07
N PHE A 242 19.76 -1.48 -6.95
CA PHE A 242 18.65 -2.19 -7.58
C PHE A 242 18.74 -2.13 -9.10
N THR A 243 18.20 -3.16 -9.75
CA THR A 243 18.18 -3.31 -11.21
C THR A 243 16.74 -3.55 -11.68
N HIS A 244 16.50 -3.45 -13.00
CA HIS A 244 15.16 -3.63 -13.58
C HIS A 244 14.12 -2.70 -12.94
N ILE A 245 14.48 -1.42 -12.79
CA ILE A 245 13.64 -0.41 -12.14
C ILE A 245 12.51 -0.02 -13.09
N HIS A 246 11.28 -0.30 -12.68
CA HIS A 246 10.08 0.03 -13.44
C HIS A 246 9.20 1.00 -12.65
N VAL A 247 9.23 2.28 -13.01
CA VAL A 247 8.35 3.31 -12.45
C VAL A 247 7.13 3.50 -13.35
N ARG A 248 5.94 3.20 -12.83
CA ARG A 248 4.66 3.41 -13.50
C ARG A 248 3.88 4.49 -12.78
N ARG A 249 3.33 5.45 -13.54
CA ARG A 249 2.49 6.54 -13.03
C ARG A 249 1.05 6.33 -13.46
N HIS A 250 0.14 6.27 -12.51
CA HIS A 250 -1.29 6.12 -12.72
C HIS A 250 -2.01 7.41 -12.34
N LYS A 251 -2.82 7.96 -13.24
CA LYS A 251 -3.68 9.12 -12.93
C LYS A 251 -4.88 8.65 -12.09
N MET A 252 -4.91 9.01 -10.82
CA MET A 252 -6.02 8.78 -9.89
C MET A 252 -6.94 10.01 -9.88
N PRO A 253 -8.11 9.96 -10.53
CA PRO A 253 -9.03 11.09 -10.53
C PRO A 253 -9.42 11.50 -9.12
N ILE A 254 -9.76 12.77 -8.93
CA ILE A 254 -10.38 13.29 -7.72
C ILE A 254 -11.78 13.74 -8.12
N GLY A 255 -12.82 13.10 -7.58
CA GLY A 255 -14.21 13.40 -7.91
C GLY A 255 -14.76 12.58 -9.08
N ALA A 256 -15.96 12.95 -9.54
CA ALA A 256 -16.75 12.14 -10.47
C ALA A 256 -16.52 12.44 -11.97
N TRP A 257 -15.49 13.23 -12.30
CA TRP A 257 -15.34 13.82 -13.63
C TRP A 257 -14.95 12.82 -14.74
N ALA A 258 -14.31 11.70 -14.38
CA ALA A 258 -13.87 10.74 -15.37
C ALA A 258 -15.05 10.12 -16.15
N LYS A 259 -14.92 10.04 -17.48
CA LYS A 259 -15.95 9.42 -18.35
C LYS A 259 -16.00 7.90 -18.18
N ASP A 260 -14.84 7.26 -18.09
CA ASP A 260 -14.73 5.82 -17.86
C ASP A 260 -15.27 5.44 -16.48
N ARG A 261 -16.06 4.35 -16.43
CA ARG A 261 -16.74 3.91 -15.21
C ARG A 261 -15.75 3.56 -14.10
N LYS A 262 -14.70 2.79 -14.41
CA LYS A 262 -13.70 2.36 -13.43
C LYS A 262 -12.97 3.58 -12.86
N ARG A 263 -12.54 4.51 -13.71
CA ARG A 263 -11.87 5.75 -13.28
C ARG A 263 -12.80 6.66 -12.46
N ARG A 264 -14.08 6.74 -12.81
CA ARG A 264 -15.07 7.51 -12.03
C ARG A 264 -15.29 6.92 -10.64
N GLU A 265 -15.44 5.59 -10.55
CA GLU A 265 -15.51 4.87 -9.28
C GLU A 265 -14.29 5.21 -8.41
N ILE A 266 -13.08 5.07 -8.95
CA ILE A 266 -11.83 5.43 -8.26
C ILE A 266 -11.84 6.88 -7.80
N GLY A 267 -12.28 7.82 -8.64
CA GLY A 267 -12.30 9.24 -8.27
C GLY A 267 -13.30 9.59 -7.16
N LEU A 268 -14.43 8.89 -7.12
CA LEU A 268 -15.38 8.98 -6.00
C LEU A 268 -14.78 8.42 -4.71
N PHE A 269 -14.13 7.26 -4.75
CA PHE A 269 -13.43 6.70 -3.58
C PHE A 269 -12.32 7.65 -3.09
N MET A 270 -11.50 8.16 -4.01
CA MET A 270 -10.40 9.07 -3.71
C MET A 270 -10.90 10.35 -3.02
N SER A 271 -11.92 11.00 -3.58
CA SER A 271 -12.45 12.26 -3.03
C SER A 271 -13.23 12.05 -1.73
N LYS A 272 -14.21 11.13 -1.70
CA LYS A 272 -15.16 11.00 -0.59
C LYS A 272 -14.63 10.25 0.63
N HIS A 273 -13.72 9.31 0.43
CA HIS A 273 -13.23 8.45 1.50
C HIS A 273 -11.75 8.70 1.81
N VAL A 274 -10.89 8.74 0.80
CA VAL A 274 -9.44 8.79 1.04
C VAL A 274 -8.96 10.20 1.39
N LEU A 275 -9.14 11.17 0.48
CA LEU A 275 -8.68 12.54 0.70
C LEU A 275 -9.51 13.27 1.75
N TRP A 276 -10.83 13.08 1.74
CA TRP A 276 -11.69 13.73 2.72
C TRP A 276 -11.32 13.36 4.16
N GLN A 277 -11.08 12.08 4.44
CA GLN A 277 -10.68 11.67 5.79
C GLN A 277 -9.24 12.07 6.11
N LEU A 278 -8.33 12.07 5.12
CA LEU A 278 -6.97 12.59 5.30
C LEU A 278 -7.00 14.08 5.71
N VAL A 279 -7.80 14.89 5.02
CA VAL A 279 -7.98 16.32 5.34
C VAL A 279 -8.41 16.48 6.79
N ARG A 280 -9.42 15.73 7.22
CA ARG A 280 -9.91 15.76 8.62
C ARG A 280 -8.88 15.28 9.63
N ALA A 281 -8.10 14.27 9.29
CA ALA A 281 -7.05 13.74 10.16
C ALA A 281 -5.92 14.76 10.36
N VAL A 282 -5.50 15.42 9.29
CA VAL A 282 -4.40 16.40 9.30
C VAL A 282 -4.83 17.72 9.95
N LEU A 283 -6.06 18.20 9.69
CA LEU A 283 -6.52 19.50 10.20
C LEU A 283 -6.78 19.53 11.72
N VAL A 284 -6.83 18.37 12.39
CA VAL A 284 -6.74 18.32 13.86
C VAL A 284 -5.45 18.97 14.37
N LYS A 285 -4.39 18.89 13.57
CA LYS A 285 -3.08 19.50 13.79
C LYS A 285 -2.91 20.79 12.98
N TRP A 286 -3.97 21.59 12.86
CA TRP A 286 -3.97 22.85 12.09
C TRP A 286 -2.80 23.82 12.37
N PRO A 287 -2.22 23.93 13.59
CA PRO A 287 -1.06 24.81 13.79
C PRO A 287 0.15 24.36 12.96
N GLU A 288 0.32 23.04 12.78
CA GLU A 288 1.39 22.43 11.99
C GLU A 288 1.14 22.56 10.47
N MET A 289 -0.09 22.92 10.08
CA MET A 289 -0.47 23.35 8.72
C MET A 289 -0.27 24.86 8.49
N GLY A 290 0.25 25.59 9.47
CA GLY A 290 0.43 27.04 9.41
C GLY A 290 -0.88 27.84 9.38
N LEU A 291 -1.97 27.25 9.87
CA LEU A 291 -3.25 27.93 10.04
C LEU A 291 -3.25 28.69 11.37
N GLN A 292 -4.00 29.78 11.45
CA GLN A 292 -4.00 30.70 12.60
C GLN A 292 -5.04 30.32 13.66
N SER A 293 -6.06 29.55 13.29
CA SER A 293 -7.14 29.16 14.20
C SER A 293 -7.82 27.86 13.77
N LYS A 294 -8.54 27.25 14.72
CA LYS A 294 -9.41 26.09 14.45
C LYS A 294 -10.53 26.45 13.46
N GLN A 295 -11.06 27.67 13.53
CA GLN A 295 -12.10 28.15 12.61
C GLN A 295 -11.61 28.22 11.17
N GLU A 296 -10.35 28.63 10.95
CA GLU A 296 -9.74 28.63 9.61
C GLU A 296 -9.61 27.20 9.06
N ALA A 297 -9.22 26.25 9.91
CA ALA A 297 -9.15 24.83 9.54
C ALA A 297 -10.52 24.26 9.17
N GLU A 298 -11.56 24.54 9.99
CA GLU A 298 -12.93 24.11 9.73
C GLU A 298 -13.50 24.73 8.43
N ALA A 299 -13.16 25.99 8.13
CA ALA A 299 -13.53 26.64 6.88
C ALA A 299 -12.87 25.98 5.67
N LEU A 300 -11.55 25.72 5.73
CA LEU A 300 -10.81 25.02 4.68
C LEU A 300 -11.36 23.60 4.46
N GLU A 301 -11.62 22.86 5.54
CA GLU A 301 -12.29 21.55 5.49
C GLU A 301 -13.63 21.67 4.73
N HIS A 302 -14.48 22.64 5.10
CA HIS A 302 -15.78 22.83 4.45
C HIS A 302 -15.66 23.14 2.95
N GLU A 303 -14.74 24.01 2.57
CA GLU A 303 -14.48 24.38 1.18
C GLU A 303 -14.01 23.19 0.34
N ILE A 304 -13.10 22.36 0.87
CA ILE A 304 -12.64 21.14 0.20
C ILE A 304 -13.79 20.17 -0.01
N ARG A 305 -14.64 19.96 1.01
CA ARG A 305 -15.80 19.08 0.89
C ARG A 305 -16.71 19.50 -0.25
N LYS A 306 -16.99 20.81 -0.35
CA LYS A 306 -17.81 21.37 -1.42
C LYS A 306 -17.14 21.20 -2.78
N ALA A 307 -15.82 21.42 -2.86
CA ALA A 307 -15.07 21.25 -4.09
C ALA A 307 -15.09 19.81 -4.61
N PHE A 308 -15.10 18.80 -3.74
CA PHE A 308 -15.25 17.39 -4.12
C PHE A 308 -16.63 17.02 -4.70
N GLU A 309 -17.61 17.93 -4.68
CA GLU A 309 -18.90 17.73 -5.36
C GLU A 309 -18.91 18.25 -6.80
N ASP A 310 -17.90 19.02 -7.22
CA ASP A 310 -17.88 19.64 -8.55
C ASP A 310 -17.30 18.69 -9.61
N PRO A 311 -18.11 18.14 -10.54
CA PRO A 311 -17.62 17.28 -11.60
C PRO A 311 -16.91 18.06 -12.72
N GLY A 312 -16.95 19.40 -12.70
CA GLY A 312 -16.29 20.26 -13.68
C GLY A 312 -14.78 20.42 -13.43
N ILE A 313 -14.28 20.01 -12.26
CA ILE A 313 -12.85 20.07 -11.92
C ILE A 313 -12.18 18.74 -12.25
N HIS A 314 -11.29 18.71 -13.25
CA HIS A 314 -10.64 17.49 -13.74
C HIS A 314 -9.29 17.23 -13.05
N ALA A 315 -9.29 17.32 -11.71
CA ALA A 315 -8.10 17.13 -10.89
C ALA A 315 -7.75 15.65 -10.71
N TYR A 316 -6.45 15.34 -10.57
CA TYR A 316 -5.97 14.01 -10.25
C TYR A 316 -4.70 14.04 -9.38
N LEU A 317 -4.45 12.95 -8.66
CA LEU A 317 -3.17 12.66 -8.02
C LEU A 317 -2.45 11.57 -8.81
N PRO A 318 -1.12 11.64 -8.96
CA PRO A 318 -0.36 10.53 -9.49
C PRO A 318 -0.22 9.46 -8.40
N TRP A 319 -0.51 8.21 -8.76
CA TRP A 319 -0.14 7.03 -7.98
C TRP A 319 1.03 6.34 -8.67
N TYR A 320 2.11 6.14 -7.93
CA TYR A 320 3.34 5.52 -8.39
C TYR A 320 3.31 4.04 -8.01
N SER A 321 3.60 3.17 -8.97
CA SER A 321 4.01 1.80 -8.70
C SER A 321 5.44 1.67 -9.18
N VAL A 322 6.34 1.31 -8.27
CA VAL A 322 7.76 1.10 -8.55
C VAL A 322 8.10 -0.32 -8.19
N ALA A 323 8.58 -1.10 -9.15
CA ALA A 323 9.04 -2.47 -8.92
C ALA A 323 10.48 -2.62 -9.42
N ASN A 324 11.33 -3.28 -8.63
CA ASN A 324 12.74 -3.44 -8.94
C ASN A 324 13.36 -4.66 -8.23
N CYS A 325 14.39 -5.22 -8.86
CA CYS A 325 15.05 -6.46 -8.45
C CYS A 325 16.39 -6.16 -7.77
N SER A 326 16.69 -6.83 -6.66
CA SER A 326 18.02 -6.85 -6.04
C SER A 326 18.97 -7.64 -6.96
N GLY A 327 19.60 -6.93 -7.90
CA GLY A 327 20.42 -7.52 -8.96
C GLY A 327 21.76 -8.07 -8.47
N ARG A 328 21.78 -8.94 -7.45
CA ARG A 328 22.99 -9.61 -6.96
C ARG A 328 23.29 -10.90 -7.71
N ARG A 329 23.38 -10.86 -9.05
CA ARG A 329 24.17 -11.88 -9.75
C ARG A 329 25.61 -11.40 -9.74
N TYR A 330 26.48 -12.14 -9.04
CA TYR A 330 27.90 -12.15 -9.35
C TYR A 330 28.05 -12.49 -10.84
N TRP A 331 28.20 -11.48 -11.69
CA TRP A 331 28.92 -11.67 -12.94
C TRP A 331 30.38 -11.84 -12.55
N LEU A 332 30.76 -13.07 -12.21
CA LEU A 332 32.16 -13.45 -12.29
C LEU A 332 32.58 -13.18 -13.73
N SER A 333 33.45 -12.19 -13.89
CA SER A 333 34.24 -11.98 -15.09
C SER A 333 34.95 -13.29 -15.41
N ASN A 334 34.40 -14.06 -16.33
CA ASN A 334 35.18 -14.95 -17.18
C ASN A 334 34.71 -14.71 -18.60
N ASN A 335 35.31 -13.67 -19.19
CA ASN A 335 35.61 -13.66 -20.61
C ASN A 335 36.35 -14.97 -20.92
N HIS A 336 35.66 -15.92 -21.53
CA HIS A 336 36.13 -16.47 -22.80
C HIS A 336 35.02 -17.19 -23.57
N GLN A 337 34.88 -16.71 -24.81
CA GLN A 337 34.36 -17.36 -26.01
C GLN A 337 32.85 -17.22 -26.30
N SER A 338 32.60 -16.35 -27.30
CA SER A 338 31.68 -16.47 -28.45
C SER A 338 30.25 -16.92 -28.17
N GLY A 339 29.20 -16.18 -28.49
CA GLY A 339 28.97 -15.23 -29.56
C GLY A 339 27.50 -15.40 -30.01
N VAL A 340 26.99 -14.40 -30.71
CA VAL A 340 25.67 -14.36 -31.39
C VAL A 340 24.49 -13.83 -30.56
N PHE A 341 24.15 -12.58 -30.88
CA PHE A 341 22.89 -11.88 -30.59
C PHE A 341 21.71 -12.53 -31.30
N LEU A 342 20.55 -12.66 -30.64
CA LEU A 342 19.24 -12.51 -31.29
C LEU A 342 18.21 -11.88 -30.34
N THR A 343 17.51 -10.88 -30.88
CA THR A 343 16.38 -10.11 -30.35
C THR A 343 15.07 -10.92 -30.32
N PRO A 344 14.00 -10.44 -29.62
CA PRO A 344 12.84 -11.25 -29.22
C PRO A 344 11.67 -11.14 -30.24
N PRO A 345 10.62 -11.98 -30.09
CA PRO A 345 9.31 -11.56 -30.54
C PRO A 345 8.19 -11.74 -29.49
N SER A 346 7.19 -10.86 -29.62
CA SER A 346 5.82 -10.89 -29.08
C SER A 346 4.91 -10.43 -30.25
N PRO A 347 3.55 -10.54 -30.27
CA PRO A 347 2.58 -11.27 -29.43
C PRO A 347 1.49 -12.10 -30.22
N ALA A 348 0.66 -12.85 -29.47
CA ALA A 348 -0.79 -13.11 -29.63
C ALA A 348 -1.42 -14.18 -30.61
N ILE A 349 -2.16 -15.12 -29.99
CA ILE A 349 -3.59 -15.58 -30.21
C ILE A 349 -3.96 -16.79 -31.16
N VAL A 350 -4.36 -17.92 -30.51
CA VAL A 350 -5.62 -18.74 -30.59
C VAL A 350 -5.90 -19.91 -31.61
N TYR A 351 -6.13 -21.12 -31.01
CA TYR A 351 -7.00 -22.32 -31.20
C TYR A 351 -7.16 -23.23 -32.48
N ARG A 352 -6.90 -24.56 -32.23
CA ARG A 352 -7.71 -25.83 -32.37
C ARG A 352 -7.88 -26.60 -33.71
N ARG A 353 -7.50 -27.90 -33.72
CA ARG A 353 -8.39 -29.08 -33.99
C ARG A 353 -7.69 -30.43 -33.68
N LEU A 354 -8.41 -31.36 -33.05
CA LEU A 354 -8.09 -32.81 -32.98
C LEU A 354 -8.71 -33.54 -34.20
N PRO A 355 -8.08 -34.63 -34.67
CA PRO A 355 -8.81 -35.87 -35.02
C PRO A 355 -8.09 -37.14 -34.50
N THR A 356 -8.73 -38.00 -33.69
CA THR A 356 -9.45 -39.27 -33.99
C THR A 356 -8.59 -40.49 -34.36
N ASP A 357 -8.62 -41.48 -33.45
CA ASP A 357 -8.66 -42.96 -33.57
C ASP A 357 -7.84 -43.74 -34.60
N THR A 358 -7.11 -44.75 -34.11
CA THR A 358 -7.20 -46.20 -34.45
C THR A 358 -6.40 -47.00 -33.39
N CYS A 359 -7.04 -47.78 -32.50
CA CYS A 359 -7.22 -49.24 -32.55
C CYS A 359 -5.98 -50.07 -32.92
N GLU A 360 -5.48 -50.89 -31.99
CA GLU A 360 -4.96 -52.23 -32.29
C GLU A 360 -4.95 -53.12 -31.02
N ASP A 361 -5.26 -54.38 -31.27
CA ASP A 361 -5.83 -55.40 -30.41
C ASP A 361 -4.85 -56.23 -29.57
N ALA A 362 -5.41 -56.89 -28.55
CA ALA A 362 -4.82 -57.99 -27.78
C ALA A 362 -4.65 -59.28 -28.61
N PRO A 363 -3.95 -60.28 -28.05
CA PRO A 363 -4.46 -61.65 -28.17
C PRO A 363 -4.47 -62.45 -26.86
N ASN A 364 -5.66 -62.99 -26.59
CA ASN A 364 -6.03 -64.32 -26.08
C ASN A 364 -4.99 -65.18 -25.33
N GLY A 365 -5.40 -65.58 -24.11
CA GLY A 365 -4.85 -66.69 -23.32
C GLY A 365 -5.54 -66.77 -21.97
#